data_AF-A0A934KUM8-F1
#
_entry.id   AF-A0A934KUM8-F1
#
_cell.length_a   1.000
_cell.length_b   1.000
_cell.length_c   1.000
_cell.angle_alpha   90.00
_cell.angle_beta   90.00
_cell.angle_gamma   90.00
#
_symmetry.space_group_name_H-M   'P 1'
#
loop_
_entity.id
_entity.type
_entity.pdbx_description
1 polymer ?
#
loop_
_entity_poly.entity_id
_entity_poly.type
_entity_poly.pdbx_seq_one_letter_code
_entity_poly.pdbx_strand_id
1 'polypeptide(L)'
;MKLNNELLRTRLARRAAGFTLIEILLVIVIILMLAGAMVVFVLPQQKGAEKNTTKLMLAQVATALDTYRLNLGHYPSEQEGGIDALAKKPTFENERMGEKWQGPYLKPGTSLDDPWGNKLRYELVAAASEGEDKSALPYKLFSVGPDGQPDTDDDIKHGAETATEENSGR
;
A
#
# COMPACT_ATOMS: atom_id res chain seq x y z
N MET A 1 7.70 59.60 -80.46
CA MET A 1 8.80 58.60 -80.61
C MET A 1 8.81 57.77 -79.33
N LYS A 2 8.48 56.48 -79.43
CA LYS A 2 8.29 55.56 -78.30
C LYS A 2 9.65 55.12 -77.76
N LEU A 3 9.87 55.19 -76.44
CA LEU A 3 10.82 54.29 -75.79
C LEU A 3 10.18 53.69 -74.54
N ASN A 4 9.85 52.40 -74.66
CA ASN A 4 9.42 51.54 -73.58
C ASN A 4 10.62 51.28 -72.67
N ASN A 5 10.50 51.61 -71.38
CA ASN A 5 11.49 51.25 -70.39
C ASN A 5 11.00 49.99 -69.65
N GLU A 6 11.14 48.87 -70.35
CA GLU A 6 10.97 47.54 -69.79
C GLU A 6 12.31 47.06 -69.22
N LEU A 7 12.25 46.49 -68.02
CA LEU A 7 13.21 45.56 -67.43
C LEU A 7 14.47 46.15 -66.82
N LEU A 8 14.45 46.38 -65.50
CA LEU A 8 15.44 45.81 -64.58
C LEU A 8 14.80 45.59 -63.20
N ARG A 9 13.98 44.55 -63.09
CA ARG A 9 13.60 43.99 -61.78
C ARG A 9 14.80 43.21 -61.24
N THR A 10 15.68 43.87 -60.50
CA THR A 10 16.71 43.20 -59.70
C THR A 10 16.03 42.45 -58.56
N ARG A 11 15.67 41.19 -58.80
CA ARG A 11 15.30 40.26 -57.73
C ARG A 11 16.54 39.99 -56.89
N LEU A 12 16.64 40.63 -55.73
CA LEU A 12 17.58 40.23 -54.69
C LEU A 12 17.25 38.80 -54.28
N ALA A 13 18.04 37.84 -54.74
CA ALA A 13 17.93 36.45 -54.32
C ALA A 13 18.21 36.40 -52.82
N ARG A 14 17.17 36.14 -52.03
CA ARG A 14 17.29 35.86 -50.61
C ARG A 14 18.12 34.58 -50.49
N ARG A 15 19.34 34.72 -50.00
CA ARG A 15 20.25 33.59 -49.74
C ARG A 15 19.57 32.73 -48.67
N ALA A 16 19.05 31.57 -49.07
CA ALA A 16 18.55 30.60 -48.12
C ALA A 16 19.74 30.12 -47.29
N ALA A 17 19.79 30.49 -46.02
CA ALA A 17 20.75 29.92 -45.08
C ALA A 17 20.37 28.45 -44.89
N GLY A 18 21.19 27.55 -45.44
CA GLY A 18 21.05 26.12 -45.20
C GLY A 18 21.49 25.78 -43.78
N PHE A 19 20.88 24.76 -43.20
CA PHE A 19 21.30 24.21 -41.91
C PHE A 19 22.74 23.73 -41.99
N THR A 20 23.50 24.00 -40.92
CA THR A 20 24.89 23.54 -40.79
C THR A 20 24.92 22.18 -40.10
N LEU A 21 25.91 21.34 -40.42
CA LEU A 21 26.09 20.04 -39.74
C LEU A 21 26.31 20.21 -38.24
N ILE A 22 26.97 21.30 -37.82
CA ILE A 22 27.25 21.59 -36.41
C ILE A 22 25.97 21.86 -35.61
N GLU A 23 24.95 22.42 -36.25
CA GLU A 23 23.67 22.75 -35.61
C GLU A 23 22.87 21.49 -35.29
N ILE A 24 22.85 20.51 -36.20
CA ILE A 24 22.25 19.21 -35.93
C ILE A 24 23.07 18.40 -34.91
N LEU A 25 24.41 18.51 -34.95
CA LEU A 25 25.27 17.86 -33.95
C LEU A 25 24.97 18.35 -32.53
N LEU A 26 24.89 19.67 -32.34
CA LEU A 26 24.62 20.26 -31.03
C LEU A 26 23.23 19.88 -30.50
N VAL A 27 22.23 19.81 -31.37
CA VAL A 27 20.87 19.36 -31.01
C VAL A 27 20.88 17.91 -30.52
N ILE A 28 21.57 17.01 -31.23
CA ILE A 28 21.67 15.59 -30.83
C ILE A 28 22.40 15.47 -29.48
N VAL A 29 23.46 16.25 -29.25
CA VAL A 29 24.17 16.26 -27.97
C VAL A 29 23.26 16.68 -26.82
N ILE A 30 22.48 17.75 -26.99
CA ILE A 30 21.53 18.21 -25.96
C ILE A 30 20.44 17.17 -25.74
N ILE A 31 19.91 16.54 -26.78
CA ILE A 31 18.89 15.48 -26.66
C ILE A 31 19.45 14.28 -25.90
N LEU A 32 20.66 13.81 -26.22
CA LEU A 32 21.28 12.68 -25.51
C LEU A 32 21.58 13.01 -24.04
N MET A 33 21.99 14.24 -23.76
CA MET A 33 22.22 14.73 -22.40
C MET A 33 20.91 14.80 -21.59
N LEU A 34 19.84 15.35 -22.17
CA LEU A 34 18.54 15.43 -21.53
C LEU A 34 17.91 14.05 -21.37
N ALA A 35 18.03 13.18 -22.37
CA ALA A 35 17.56 11.79 -22.29
C ALA A 35 18.29 11.01 -21.20
N GLY A 36 19.60 11.22 -21.03
CA GLY A 36 20.37 10.63 -19.93
C GLY A 36 20.05 11.22 -18.55
N ALA A 37 19.65 12.50 -18.50
CA ALA A 37 19.23 13.15 -17.25
C ALA A 37 17.81 12.74 -16.81
N MET A 38 16.99 12.20 -17.71
CA MET A 38 15.69 11.61 -17.38
C MET A 38 15.84 10.20 -16.79
N VAL A 39 16.63 10.04 -15.73
CA VAL A 39 16.47 8.91 -14.79
C VAL A 39 15.61 9.42 -13.66
N VAL A 40 14.30 9.43 -13.89
CA VAL A 40 13.33 9.77 -12.85
C VAL A 40 13.38 8.66 -11.81
N PHE A 41 14.05 8.91 -10.69
CA PHE A 41 13.95 8.11 -9.49
C PHE A 41 12.49 8.12 -9.01
N VAL A 42 11.77 7.02 -9.25
CA VAL A 42 10.45 6.81 -8.67
C VAL A 42 10.62 6.29 -7.24
N LEU A 43 10.63 7.26 -6.31
CA LEU A 43 10.31 7.26 -4.87
C LEU A 43 10.29 5.94 -4.06
N PRO A 44 11.12 5.82 -3.00
CA PRO A 44 10.92 4.85 -1.92
C PRO A 44 10.01 5.37 -0.78
N GLN A 45 9.16 6.39 -1.01
CA GLN A 45 8.22 6.87 0.02
C GLN A 45 7.01 5.93 0.23
N GLN A 46 6.77 4.98 -0.67
CA GLN A 46 5.67 4.03 -0.57
C GLN A 46 5.83 3.09 0.64
N LYS A 47 7.07 2.67 0.94
CA LYS A 47 7.35 1.65 1.98
C LYS A 47 6.84 2.05 3.37
N GLY A 48 6.98 3.31 3.76
CA GLY A 48 6.50 3.80 5.07
C GLY A 48 4.97 3.93 5.11
N ALA A 49 4.37 4.37 3.99
CA ALA A 49 2.92 4.51 3.88
C ALA A 49 2.21 3.15 3.92
N GLU A 50 2.77 2.13 3.28
CA GLU A 50 2.26 0.75 3.30
C GLU A 50 2.26 0.20 4.73
N LYS A 51 3.39 0.27 5.44
CA LYS A 51 3.47 -0.18 6.84
C LYS A 51 2.45 0.51 7.74
N ASN A 52 2.31 1.84 7.63
CA ASN A 52 1.33 2.59 8.41
C ASN A 52 -0.11 2.21 8.06
N THR A 53 -0.39 1.98 6.78
CA THR A 53 -1.71 1.52 6.32
C THR A 53 -2.02 0.15 6.93
N THR A 54 -1.07 -0.79 6.92
CA THR A 54 -1.23 -2.11 7.55
C THR A 54 -1.51 -1.99 9.04
N LYS A 55 -0.79 -1.12 9.77
CA LYS A 55 -1.04 -0.87 11.20
C LYS A 55 -2.47 -0.38 11.46
N LEU A 56 -2.98 0.52 10.62
CA LEU A 56 -4.36 1.01 10.71
C LEU A 56 -5.37 -0.10 10.41
N MET A 57 -5.12 -0.94 9.40
CA MET A 57 -5.97 -2.08 9.07
C MET A 57 -6.02 -3.09 10.22
N LEU A 58 -4.88 -3.43 10.80
CA LEU A 58 -4.79 -4.30 11.98
C LEU A 58 -5.59 -3.73 13.16
N ALA A 59 -5.48 -2.43 13.44
CA ALA A 59 -6.25 -1.80 14.51
C ALA A 59 -7.78 -1.80 14.23
N GLN A 60 -8.18 -1.62 12.97
CA GLN A 60 -9.58 -1.71 12.56
C GLN A 60 -10.12 -3.13 12.76
N VAL A 61 -9.36 -4.14 12.35
CA VAL A 61 -9.72 -5.56 12.52
C VAL A 61 -9.77 -5.93 14.00
N ALA A 62 -8.80 -5.48 14.81
CA ALA A 62 -8.81 -5.69 16.26
C ALA A 62 -10.08 -5.13 16.91
N THR A 63 -10.49 -3.92 16.53
CA THR A 63 -11.74 -3.31 17.01
C THR A 63 -12.97 -4.14 16.60
N ALA A 64 -12.98 -4.68 15.38
CA ALA A 64 -14.05 -5.56 14.91
C ALA A 64 -14.08 -6.90 15.66
N LEU A 65 -12.91 -7.48 15.98
CA LEU A 65 -12.78 -8.67 16.82
C LEU A 65 -13.34 -8.43 18.22
N ASP A 66 -13.02 -7.29 18.84
CA ASP A 66 -13.55 -6.95 20.15
C ASP A 66 -15.08 -6.78 20.12
N THR A 67 -15.62 -6.16 19.07
CA THR A 67 -17.07 -6.03 18.88
C THR A 67 -17.74 -7.38 18.68
N TYR A 68 -17.13 -8.28 17.89
CA TYR A 68 -17.60 -9.66 17.73
C TYR A 68 -17.68 -10.37 19.09
N ARG A 69 -16.64 -10.25 19.91
CA ARG A 69 -16.59 -10.80 21.26
C ARG A 69 -17.63 -10.18 22.18
N LEU A 70 -17.90 -8.89 22.10
CA LEU A 70 -18.94 -8.25 22.92
C LEU A 70 -20.33 -8.83 22.63
N ASN A 71 -20.61 -9.19 21.38
CA ASN A 71 -21.91 -9.73 20.97
C ASN A 71 -22.06 -11.24 21.23
N LEU A 72 -21.00 -12.00 20.97
CA LEU A 72 -21.03 -13.47 21.02
C LEU A 72 -20.33 -14.06 22.24
N GLY A 73 -19.64 -13.24 23.04
CA GLY A 73 -18.92 -13.63 24.25
C GLY A 73 -17.54 -14.23 24.01
N HIS A 74 -17.15 -14.46 22.75
CA HIS A 74 -15.88 -15.08 22.36
C HIS A 74 -15.41 -14.52 21.02
N TYR A 75 -14.13 -14.64 20.72
CA TYR A 75 -13.58 -14.28 19.40
C TYR A 75 -13.84 -15.39 18.38
N PRO A 76 -13.87 -15.08 17.06
CA PRO A 76 -14.15 -16.08 16.03
C PRO A 76 -13.18 -17.26 16.10
N SER A 77 -13.72 -18.48 16.09
CA SER A 77 -12.91 -19.69 15.97
C SER A 77 -12.58 -20.01 14.51
N GLU A 78 -11.64 -20.94 14.29
CA GLU A 78 -11.38 -21.44 12.93
C GLU A 78 -12.61 -22.11 12.31
N GLN A 79 -13.43 -22.79 13.11
CA GLN A 79 -14.67 -23.43 12.66
C GLN A 79 -15.72 -22.40 12.22
N GLU A 80 -15.73 -21.23 12.86
CA GLU A 80 -16.56 -20.09 12.46
C GLU A 80 -15.96 -19.32 11.26
N GLY A 81 -14.83 -19.74 10.71
CA GLY A 81 -14.16 -19.06 9.58
C GLY A 81 -13.17 -17.97 9.99
N GLY A 82 -12.81 -17.89 11.26
CA GLY A 82 -11.75 -17.01 11.77
C GLY A 82 -12.02 -15.54 11.44
N ILE A 83 -11.02 -14.87 10.89
CA ILE A 83 -11.10 -13.44 10.55
C ILE A 83 -12.22 -13.11 9.54
N ASP A 84 -12.63 -14.07 8.69
CA ASP A 84 -13.70 -13.86 7.71
C ASP A 84 -15.09 -13.74 8.35
N ALA A 85 -15.27 -14.26 9.57
CA ALA A 85 -16.49 -14.15 10.36
C ALA A 85 -16.84 -12.69 10.71
N LEU A 86 -15.87 -11.78 10.58
CA LEU A 86 -16.05 -10.34 10.74
C LEU A 86 -16.77 -9.70 9.55
N ALA A 87 -16.55 -10.23 8.34
CA ALA A 87 -17.12 -9.69 7.11
C ALA A 87 -18.43 -10.40 6.73
N LYS A 88 -18.52 -11.70 6.96
CA LYS A 88 -19.67 -12.52 6.58
C LYS A 88 -20.17 -13.32 7.78
N LYS A 89 -21.49 -13.44 7.90
CA LYS A 89 -22.11 -14.26 8.94
C LYS A 89 -21.59 -15.71 8.85
N PRO A 90 -20.98 -16.25 9.91
CA PRO A 90 -20.47 -17.60 9.91
C PRO A 90 -21.59 -18.61 10.18
N THR A 91 -21.28 -19.90 9.99
CA THR A 91 -22.21 -20.97 10.39
C THR A 91 -21.94 -21.30 11.84
N PHE A 92 -22.94 -21.10 12.70
CA PHE A 92 -22.83 -21.41 14.12
C PHE A 92 -23.34 -22.82 14.39
N GLU A 93 -22.69 -23.54 15.31
CA GLU A 93 -23.19 -24.84 15.79
C GLU A 93 -24.53 -24.70 16.51
N ASN A 94 -24.76 -23.54 17.14
CA ASN A 94 -25.99 -23.22 17.85
C ASN A 94 -26.72 -22.08 17.15
N GLU A 95 -27.93 -22.33 16.65
CA GLU A 95 -28.75 -21.33 15.95
C GLU A 95 -29.00 -20.07 16.79
N ARG A 96 -29.10 -20.20 18.12
CA ARG A 96 -29.27 -19.05 19.04
C ARG A 96 -28.06 -18.13 19.08
N MET A 97 -26.87 -18.64 18.77
CA MET A 97 -25.66 -17.80 18.60
C MET A 97 -25.74 -17.03 17.29
N GLY A 98 -26.28 -17.66 16.24
CA GLY A 98 -26.56 -17.00 14.97
C GLY A 98 -27.53 -15.83 15.08
N GLU A 99 -28.45 -15.84 16.05
CA GLU A 99 -29.34 -14.70 16.35
C GLU A 99 -28.62 -13.52 17.00
N LYS A 100 -27.55 -13.79 17.77
CA LYS A 100 -26.76 -12.76 18.46
C LYS A 100 -25.74 -12.07 17.56
N TRP A 101 -25.42 -12.64 16.40
CA TRP A 101 -24.51 -12.02 15.45
C TRP A 101 -25.15 -10.77 14.83
N GLN A 102 -24.52 -9.61 15.01
CA GLN A 102 -25.01 -8.30 14.54
C GLN A 102 -24.10 -7.68 13.47
N GLY A 103 -23.26 -8.49 12.83
CA GLY A 103 -22.34 -8.02 11.80
C GLY A 103 -23.04 -7.64 10.47
N PRO A 104 -22.27 -7.29 9.44
CA PRO A 104 -20.80 -7.33 9.37
C PRO A 104 -20.14 -6.35 10.35
N TYR A 105 -19.06 -6.80 11.00
CA TYR A 105 -18.27 -6.01 11.93
C TYR A 105 -17.22 -5.13 11.23
N LEU A 106 -16.95 -5.42 9.95
CA LEU A 106 -16.14 -4.60 9.07
C LEU A 106 -17.02 -3.76 8.15
N LYS A 107 -16.51 -2.60 7.74
CA LYS A 107 -17.23 -1.75 6.77
C LYS A 107 -17.34 -2.49 5.44
N PRO A 108 -18.46 -2.35 4.71
CA PRO A 108 -18.59 -2.95 3.38
C PRO A 108 -17.42 -2.55 2.47
N GLY A 109 -16.78 -3.53 1.85
CA GLY A 109 -15.61 -3.29 0.98
C GLY A 109 -14.27 -3.13 1.71
N THR A 110 -14.21 -3.26 3.04
CA THR A 110 -12.92 -3.39 3.74
C THR A 110 -12.24 -4.69 3.31
N SER A 111 -11.06 -4.56 2.70
CA SER A 111 -10.21 -5.71 2.38
C SER A 111 -9.54 -6.24 3.64
N LEU A 112 -9.41 -7.57 3.72
CA LEU A 112 -8.60 -8.26 4.72
C LEU A 112 -7.20 -8.58 4.19
N ASP A 113 -6.84 -8.02 3.03
CA ASP A 113 -5.53 -8.13 2.43
C ASP A 113 -4.72 -6.87 2.74
N ASP A 114 -3.44 -7.05 3.04
CA ASP A 114 -2.49 -5.97 3.27
C ASP A 114 -2.09 -5.26 1.95
N PRO A 115 -1.32 -4.15 2.00
CA PRO A 115 -0.91 -3.41 0.81
C PRO A 115 -0.09 -4.23 -0.21
N TRP A 116 0.49 -5.35 0.22
CA TRP A 116 1.26 -6.26 -0.63
C TRP A 116 0.41 -7.41 -1.18
N GLY A 117 -0.88 -7.44 -0.86
CA GLY A 117 -1.85 -8.44 -1.33
C GLY A 117 -1.88 -9.71 -0.48
N ASN A 118 -1.24 -9.72 0.69
CA ASN A 118 -1.26 -10.86 1.59
C ASN A 118 -2.43 -10.75 2.56
N LYS A 119 -3.17 -11.84 2.75
CA LYS A 119 -4.27 -11.88 3.73
C LYS A 119 -3.73 -11.75 5.16
N LEU A 120 -4.37 -10.91 5.96
CA LEU A 120 -4.08 -10.78 7.38
C LEU A 120 -4.25 -12.12 8.10
N ARG A 121 -3.31 -12.41 9.00
CA ARG A 121 -3.26 -13.63 9.80
C ARG A 121 -3.86 -13.37 11.17
N TYR A 122 -4.73 -14.28 11.60
CA TYR A 122 -5.37 -14.25 12.90
C TYR A 122 -5.32 -15.65 13.50
N GLU A 123 -4.83 -15.76 14.72
CA GLU A 123 -4.70 -17.02 15.44
C GLU A 123 -5.15 -16.84 16.88
N LEU A 124 -6.02 -17.72 17.37
CA LEU A 124 -6.37 -17.74 18.79
C LEU A 124 -5.21 -18.30 19.59
N VAL A 125 -4.88 -17.64 20.71
CA VAL A 125 -3.86 -18.12 21.65
C VAL A 125 -4.56 -18.43 22.96
N ALA A 126 -4.32 -19.63 23.50
CA ALA A 126 -4.77 -19.95 24.84
C ALA A 126 -4.17 -18.92 25.81
N ALA A 127 -5.01 -18.31 26.65
CA ALA A 127 -4.55 -17.34 27.64
C ALA A 127 -3.30 -17.90 28.35
N ALA A 128 -2.23 -17.11 28.32
CA ALA A 128 -0.91 -17.49 28.78
C ALA A 128 -0.97 -18.30 30.08
N SER A 129 -0.30 -19.47 30.06
CA SER A 129 -0.06 -20.26 31.26
C SER A 129 0.59 -19.37 32.32
N GLU A 130 0.22 -19.53 33.59
CA GLU A 130 0.67 -18.72 34.71
C GLU A 130 2.20 -18.46 34.67
N GLY A 131 2.62 -17.30 34.15
CA GLY A 131 4.04 -16.94 34.02
C GLY A 131 4.39 -16.08 32.80
N GLU A 132 3.60 -16.12 31.73
CA GLU A 132 3.79 -15.26 30.54
C GLU A 132 2.97 -13.97 30.62
N ASP A 133 3.49 -12.89 30.02
CA ASP A 133 3.01 -11.51 30.13
C ASP A 133 1.48 -11.39 30.16
N LYS A 134 0.96 -10.86 31.28
CA LYS A 134 -0.49 -10.60 31.49
C LYS A 134 -1.10 -9.60 30.50
N SER A 135 -0.29 -9.04 29.60
CA SER A 135 -0.71 -8.20 28.47
C SER A 135 -0.89 -8.97 27.16
N ALA A 136 -0.67 -10.29 27.14
CA ALA A 136 -0.88 -11.10 25.96
C ALA A 136 -2.37 -11.12 25.59
N LEU A 137 -2.69 -10.54 24.43
CA LEU A 137 -4.02 -10.64 23.84
C LEU A 137 -4.39 -12.13 23.67
N PRO A 138 -5.67 -12.48 23.79
CA PRO A 138 -6.15 -13.86 23.58
C PRO A 138 -6.09 -14.32 22.11
N TYR A 139 -5.45 -13.52 21.25
CA TYR A 139 -5.21 -13.80 19.85
C TYR A 139 -3.95 -13.10 19.37
N LYS A 140 -3.34 -13.63 18.32
CA LYS A 140 -2.35 -12.96 17.47
C LYS A 140 -3.05 -12.44 16.23
N LEU A 141 -2.73 -11.21 15.84
CA LEU A 141 -3.22 -10.60 14.60
C LEU A 141 -2.04 -9.89 13.93
N PHE A 142 -1.69 -10.28 12.71
CA PHE A 142 -0.49 -9.77 12.04
C PHE A 142 -0.56 -9.86 10.51
N SER A 143 0.34 -9.12 9.87
CA SER A 143 0.62 -9.14 8.43
C SER A 143 1.97 -9.77 8.19
N VAL A 144 2.11 -10.56 7.12
CA VAL A 144 3.41 -11.14 6.69
C VAL A 144 4.29 -10.15 5.93
N GLY A 145 3.85 -8.91 5.76
CA GLY A 145 4.66 -7.86 5.18
C GLY A 145 4.96 -8.02 3.68
N PRO A 146 5.91 -7.23 3.16
CA PRO A 146 6.32 -7.24 1.75
C PRO A 146 6.83 -8.58 1.22
N ASP A 147 7.47 -9.41 2.05
CA ASP A 147 8.11 -10.65 1.58
C ASP A 147 7.14 -11.83 1.45
N GLY A 148 5.96 -11.73 2.08
CA GLY A 148 4.92 -12.74 2.07
C GLY A 148 5.23 -13.98 2.91
N GLN A 149 6.31 -13.98 3.68
CA GLN A 149 6.77 -15.09 4.51
C GLN A 149 6.41 -14.81 5.97
N PRO A 150 5.80 -15.78 6.68
CA PRO A 150 5.53 -15.60 8.10
C PRO A 150 6.81 -15.72 8.93
N ASP A 151 6.78 -15.13 10.12
CA ASP A 151 7.84 -15.20 11.14
C ASP A 151 9.18 -14.59 10.71
N THR A 152 9.11 -13.55 9.88
CA THR A 152 10.25 -12.74 9.43
C THR A 152 10.27 -11.37 10.12
N ASP A 153 11.36 -10.61 9.93
CA ASP A 153 11.55 -9.29 10.56
C ASP A 153 10.62 -8.20 9.99
N ASP A 154 9.99 -8.43 8.84
CA ASP A 154 9.05 -7.49 8.21
C ASP A 154 7.58 -7.73 8.57
N ASP A 155 7.30 -8.76 9.38
CA ASP A 155 5.99 -9.01 9.98
C ASP A 155 5.50 -7.79 10.77
N ILE A 156 4.25 -7.39 10.54
CA ILE A 156 3.62 -6.28 11.27
C ILE A 156 2.57 -6.86 12.20
N LYS A 157 2.84 -6.83 13.51
CA LYS A 157 2.02 -7.47 14.55
C LYS A 157 1.18 -6.44 15.30
N HIS A 158 -0.10 -6.74 15.51
CA HIS A 158 -0.96 -5.96 16.40
C HIS A 158 -0.63 -6.30 17.86
N GLY A 159 -0.38 -5.29 18.68
CA GLY A 159 -0.12 -5.46 20.12
C GLY A 159 1.33 -5.71 20.54
N ALA A 160 2.27 -5.93 19.61
CA ALA A 160 3.69 -6.16 19.93
C ALA A 160 4.57 -4.89 19.91
N GLU A 161 4.03 -3.75 19.45
CA GLU A 161 4.86 -2.62 18.97
C GLU A 161 4.69 -1.29 19.72
N THR A 162 4.32 -1.31 21.00
CA THR A 162 4.42 -0.10 21.87
C THR A 162 5.70 -0.05 22.70
N ALA A 163 6.65 -0.98 22.54
CA ALA A 163 7.79 -1.11 23.47
C ALA A 163 9.20 -0.89 22.88
N THR A 164 9.38 -0.67 21.58
CA THR A 164 10.74 -0.69 20.99
C THR A 164 11.30 0.68 20.53
N GLU A 165 10.54 1.78 20.60
CA GLU A 165 11.02 3.10 20.11
C GLU A 165 11.52 4.10 21.17
N GLU A 166 11.76 3.72 22.44
CA GLU A 166 12.23 4.69 23.46
C GLU A 166 13.69 4.57 23.94
N ASN A 167 14.55 3.75 23.31
CA ASN A 167 15.94 3.60 23.77
C ASN A 167 17.04 3.76 22.71
N SER A 168 16.84 4.64 21.72
CA SER A 168 17.94 5.14 20.88
C SER A 168 17.97 6.67 20.90
N GLY A 169 18.33 7.22 22.06
CA GLY A 169 18.32 8.66 22.25
C GLY A 169 18.77 9.12 23.64
N ARG A 170 19.88 8.58 24.16
CA ARG A 170 20.70 9.23 25.19
C ARG A 170 22.17 8.96 24.95
#